data_AF-A0A381I4V7-F1
#
_entry.id   AF-A0A381I4V7-F1
#
_cell.length_a   1.000
_cell.length_b   1.000
_cell.length_c   1.000
_cell.angle_alpha   90.00
_cell.angle_beta   90.00
_cell.angle_gamma   90.00
#
_symmetry.space_group_name_H-M   'P 1'
#
loop_
_entity.id
_entity.type
_entity.pdbx_description
1 polymer ?
#
loop_
_entity_poly.entity_id
_entity_poly.type
_entity_poly.pdbx_seq_one_letter_code
_entity_poly.pdbx_strand_id
1 'polypeptide(L)'
;MCIESVRQNGMALQYVNKQTDKICIEAVKQDGRSIQFVNNKTEEICINAIRYLNKKYNIKDVLSYIDKYTEDICIEIVRQNGKMLMYIKNQTEKMCIEAVKENYKSLKYVKEQSERICKEALKQNHKAKEYVKIAIDDCI
;
A
#
# COMPACT_ATOMS: atom_id res chain seq x y z
N MET A 1 -28.48 5.71 -11.52
CA MET A 1 -27.32 4.84 -11.76
C MET A 1 -27.11 3.94 -10.55
N CYS A 2 -26.89 2.65 -10.73
CA CYS A 2 -26.93 1.64 -9.66
C CYS A 2 -25.54 1.05 -9.37
N ILE A 3 -25.44 0.30 -8.27
CA ILE A 3 -24.23 -0.43 -7.86
C ILE A 3 -23.69 -1.36 -8.97
N GLU A 4 -24.55 -1.85 -9.85
CA GLU A 4 -24.15 -2.73 -10.94
C GLU A 4 -23.30 -2.01 -12.01
N SER A 5 -23.57 -0.71 -12.23
CA SER A 5 -22.76 0.10 -13.15
C SER A 5 -21.32 0.24 -12.66
N VAL A 6 -21.12 0.47 -11.35
CA VAL A 6 -19.76 0.62 -10.79
C VAL A 6 -18.98 -0.70 -10.74
N ARG A 7 -19.68 -1.84 -10.65
CA ARG A 7 -19.06 -3.17 -10.73
C ARG A 7 -18.54 -3.51 -12.13
N GLN A 8 -19.19 -3.00 -13.16
CA GLN A 8 -18.72 -3.15 -14.54
C GLN A 8 -17.62 -2.14 -14.88
N ASN A 9 -17.73 -0.92 -14.35
CA ASN A 9 -16.76 0.15 -14.55
C ASN A 9 -16.70 1.06 -13.31
N GLY A 10 -15.63 0.96 -12.52
CA GLY A 10 -15.44 1.73 -11.28
C GLY A 10 -15.43 3.24 -11.51
N MET A 11 -15.00 3.69 -12.70
CA MET A 11 -15.04 5.11 -13.08
C MET A 11 -16.46 5.64 -13.28
N ALA A 12 -17.46 4.75 -13.41
CA ALA A 12 -18.86 5.17 -13.40
C ALA A 12 -19.24 5.86 -12.09
N LEU A 13 -18.46 5.71 -10.99
CA LEU A 13 -18.70 6.41 -9.73
C LEU A 13 -18.88 7.93 -9.90
N GLN A 14 -18.22 8.54 -10.90
CA GLN A 14 -18.30 9.98 -11.18
C GLN A 14 -19.72 10.50 -11.46
N TYR A 15 -20.65 9.64 -11.90
CA TYR A 15 -22.04 10.03 -12.17
C TYR A 15 -23.01 9.59 -11.04
N VAL A 16 -22.50 9.08 -9.91
CA VAL A 16 -23.32 8.68 -8.76
C VAL A 16 -23.54 9.88 -7.85
N ASN A 17 -24.74 10.46 -7.90
CA ASN A 17 -25.09 11.62 -7.06
C ASN A 17 -25.14 11.30 -5.56
N LYS A 18 -25.73 10.16 -5.18
CA LYS A 18 -25.85 9.71 -3.77
C LYS A 18 -24.94 8.51 -3.55
N GLN A 19 -23.74 8.77 -3.02
CA GLN A 19 -22.75 7.75 -2.72
C GLN A 19 -23.01 7.14 -1.34
N THR A 20 -22.83 5.82 -1.24
CA THR A 20 -22.72 5.10 0.03
C THR A 20 -21.36 4.43 0.07
N ASP A 21 -20.85 4.15 1.27
CA ASP A 21 -19.56 3.46 1.43
C ASP A 21 -19.52 2.16 0.63
N LYS A 22 -20.61 1.40 0.60
CA LYS A 22 -20.73 0.18 -0.21
C LYS A 22 -20.50 0.44 -1.71
N ILE A 23 -21.13 1.47 -2.29
CA ILE A 23 -20.97 1.79 -3.71
C ILE A 23 -19.53 2.25 -3.99
N CYS A 24 -18.95 3.08 -3.10
CA CYS A 24 -17.58 3.53 -3.22
C CYS A 24 -16.58 2.37 -3.12
N ILE A 25 -16.76 1.46 -2.18
CA ILE A 25 -15.92 0.26 -2.00
C ILE A 25 -15.98 -0.61 -3.26
N GLU A 26 -17.16 -0.88 -3.81
CA GLU A 26 -17.28 -1.67 -5.05
C GLU A 26 -16.60 -0.99 -6.24
N ALA A 27 -16.70 0.34 -6.34
CA ALA A 27 -16.01 1.10 -7.38
C ALA A 27 -14.49 1.01 -7.26
N VAL A 28 -13.92 1.21 -6.06
CA VAL A 28 -12.45 1.16 -5.86
C VAL A 28 -11.89 -0.26 -5.92
N LYS A 29 -12.71 -1.28 -5.61
CA LYS A 29 -12.35 -2.69 -5.87
C LYS A 29 -12.28 -3.00 -7.35
N GLN A 30 -13.16 -2.41 -8.17
CA GLN A 30 -13.16 -2.57 -9.61
C GLN A 30 -11.98 -1.84 -10.26
N ASP A 31 -11.74 -0.59 -9.86
CA ASP A 31 -10.57 0.22 -10.25
C ASP A 31 -10.20 1.18 -9.13
N GLY A 32 -9.05 0.94 -8.49
CA GLY A 32 -8.56 1.76 -7.37
C GLY A 32 -8.45 3.25 -7.68
N ARG A 33 -8.29 3.64 -8.96
CA ARG A 33 -8.24 5.05 -9.38
C ARG A 33 -9.59 5.77 -9.27
N SER A 34 -10.69 5.04 -9.12
CA SER A 34 -12.02 5.62 -8.90
C SER A 34 -12.13 6.39 -7.57
N ILE A 35 -11.14 6.25 -6.67
CA ILE A 35 -11.05 7.05 -5.43
C ILE A 35 -11.13 8.56 -5.69
N GLN A 36 -10.70 9.03 -6.87
CA GLN A 36 -10.79 10.44 -7.27
C GLN A 36 -12.23 10.98 -7.28
N PHE A 37 -13.22 10.09 -7.44
CA PHE A 37 -14.64 10.43 -7.47
C PHE A 37 -15.37 10.15 -6.14
N VAL A 38 -14.66 9.66 -5.12
CA VAL A 38 -15.23 9.40 -3.80
C VAL A 38 -15.36 10.71 -3.03
N ASN A 39 -16.59 11.05 -2.64
CA ASN A 39 -16.87 12.28 -1.88
C ASN A 39 -16.38 12.17 -0.42
N ASN A 40 -16.70 11.07 0.25
CA ASN A 40 -16.28 10.81 1.64
C ASN A 40 -15.35 9.60 1.70
N LYS A 41 -14.07 9.85 1.94
CA LYS A 41 -13.01 8.82 1.88
C LYS A 41 -12.76 8.24 3.26
N THR A 42 -13.49 7.19 3.60
CA THR A 42 -13.22 6.42 4.80
C THR A 42 -11.89 5.66 4.67
N GLU A 43 -11.30 5.30 5.80
CA GLU A 43 -10.06 4.51 5.83
C GLU A 43 -10.20 3.21 5.04
N GLU A 44 -11.35 2.52 5.15
CA GLU A 44 -11.62 1.30 4.39
C GLU A 44 -11.62 1.55 2.88
N ILE A 45 -12.23 2.64 2.41
CA ILE A 45 -12.23 2.99 0.98
C ILE A 45 -10.80 3.25 0.50
N CYS A 46 -10.01 4.01 1.26
CA CYS A 46 -8.61 4.30 0.96
C CYS A 46 -7.76 3.03 0.86
N ILE A 47 -7.89 2.12 1.83
CA ILE A 47 -7.18 0.83 1.84
C ILE A 47 -7.58 -0.01 0.61
N ASN A 48 -8.88 -0.11 0.31
CA ASN A 48 -9.32 -0.86 -0.88
C ASN A 48 -8.80 -0.23 -2.17
N ALA A 49 -8.80 1.10 -2.30
CA ALA A 49 -8.27 1.79 -3.48
C ALA A 49 -6.78 1.50 -3.71
N ILE A 50 -5.97 1.47 -2.65
CA ILE A 50 -4.55 1.11 -2.74
C ILE A 50 -4.39 -0.37 -3.12
N ARG A 51 -5.12 -1.26 -2.42
CA ARG A 51 -5.06 -2.71 -2.59
C ARG A 51 -5.38 -3.16 -4.00
N TYR A 52 -6.44 -2.60 -4.58
CA TYR A 52 -6.96 -2.99 -5.90
C TYR A 52 -6.43 -2.11 -7.03
N LEU A 53 -5.47 -1.23 -6.75
CA LEU A 53 -4.78 -0.49 -7.81
C LEU A 53 -4.00 -1.45 -8.70
N ASN A 54 -4.26 -1.42 -10.00
CA ASN A 54 -3.47 -2.18 -10.96
C ASN A 54 -2.00 -1.68 -10.95
N LYS A 55 -1.03 -2.60 -10.82
CA LYS A 55 0.41 -2.30 -10.75
C LYS A 55 0.99 -1.55 -11.95
N LYS A 56 0.27 -1.48 -13.08
CA LYS A 56 0.65 -0.63 -14.23
C LYS A 56 0.53 0.87 -13.93
N TYR A 57 -0.27 1.25 -12.93
CA TYR A 57 -0.43 2.63 -12.50
C TYR A 57 0.53 2.99 -11.37
N ASN A 58 0.89 4.27 -11.30
CA ASN A 58 1.72 4.76 -10.21
C ASN A 58 0.85 4.94 -8.96
N ILE A 59 1.22 4.27 -7.87
CA ILE A 59 0.51 4.39 -6.59
C ILE A 59 0.39 5.85 -6.12
N LYS A 60 1.36 6.70 -6.45
CA LYS A 60 1.34 8.13 -6.10
C LYS A 60 0.11 8.87 -6.66
N ASP A 61 -0.45 8.40 -7.78
CA ASP A 61 -1.65 9.00 -8.38
C ASP A 61 -2.91 8.73 -7.56
N VAL A 62 -2.95 7.62 -6.80
CA VAL A 62 -4.04 7.31 -5.86
C VAL A 62 -3.81 8.04 -4.53
N LEU A 63 -2.56 8.10 -4.08
CA LEU A 63 -2.20 8.73 -2.80
C LEU A 63 -2.46 10.24 -2.78
N SER A 64 -2.43 10.92 -3.93
CA SER A 64 -2.79 12.34 -4.02
C SER A 64 -4.25 12.63 -3.64
N TYR A 65 -5.12 11.61 -3.63
CA TYR A 65 -6.52 11.71 -3.22
C TYR A 65 -6.75 11.28 -1.76
N ILE A 66 -5.71 10.93 -0.99
CA ILE A 66 -5.82 10.48 0.40
C ILE A 66 -5.26 11.55 1.34
N ASP A 67 -6.12 12.06 2.23
CA ASP A 67 -5.79 13.17 3.13
C ASP A 67 -5.08 12.73 4.42
N LYS A 68 -5.37 11.51 4.91
CA LYS A 68 -4.87 11.00 6.19
C LYS A 68 -4.21 9.64 6.03
N TYR A 69 -3.01 9.50 6.62
CA TYR A 69 -2.20 8.29 6.59
C TYR A 69 -2.14 7.67 7.99
N THR A 70 -2.97 6.67 8.23
CA THR A 70 -2.91 5.83 9.42
C THR A 70 -1.84 4.75 9.26
N GLU A 71 -1.54 4.02 10.34
CA GLU A 71 -0.64 2.88 10.25
C GLU A 71 -1.14 1.83 9.24
N ASP A 72 -2.43 1.51 9.23
CA ASP A 72 -2.99 0.51 8.32
C ASP A 72 -2.95 0.95 6.84
N ILE A 73 -3.20 2.24 6.55
CA ILE A 73 -2.98 2.80 5.21
C ILE A 73 -1.51 2.69 4.81
N CYS A 74 -0.59 3.08 5.69
CA CYS A 74 0.85 2.98 5.43
C CYS A 74 1.32 1.54 5.18
N ILE A 75 0.76 0.57 5.91
CA ILE A 75 1.02 -0.85 5.70
C ILE A 75 0.53 -1.30 4.32
N GLU A 76 -0.68 -0.91 3.92
CA GLU A 76 -1.19 -1.26 2.60
C GLU A 76 -0.37 -0.63 1.47
N ILE A 77 0.12 0.60 1.66
CA ILE A 77 1.02 1.28 0.71
C ILE A 77 2.29 0.46 0.47
N VAL A 78 2.96 0.01 1.54
CA VAL A 78 4.21 -0.75 1.41
C VAL A 78 4.00 -2.18 0.94
N ARG A 79 2.82 -2.79 1.19
CA ARG A 79 2.42 -4.05 0.58
C ARG A 79 2.26 -3.95 -0.93
N GLN A 80 1.79 -2.80 -1.41
CA GLN A 80 1.60 -2.59 -2.84
C GLN A 80 2.90 -2.20 -3.55
N ASN A 81 3.78 -1.46 -2.89
CA ASN A 81 5.13 -1.14 -3.36
C ASN A 81 6.05 -0.86 -2.18
N GLY A 82 6.91 -1.82 -1.84
CA GLY A 82 7.79 -1.75 -0.67
C GLY A 82 8.75 -0.57 -0.71
N LYS A 83 9.08 -0.05 -1.90
CA LYS A 83 9.93 1.14 -2.04
C LYS A 83 9.28 2.39 -1.44
N MET A 84 7.95 2.41 -1.31
CA MET A 84 7.22 3.53 -0.69
C MET A 84 7.59 3.76 0.77
N LEU A 85 8.19 2.77 1.44
CA LEU A 85 8.74 2.90 2.79
C LEU A 85 9.70 4.11 2.91
N MET A 86 10.38 4.48 1.82
CA MET A 86 11.28 5.65 1.78
C MET A 86 10.57 6.99 2.07
N TYR A 87 9.26 7.07 1.83
CA TYR A 87 8.46 8.28 2.05
C TYR A 87 7.76 8.27 3.42
N ILE A 88 7.82 7.18 4.19
CA ILE A 88 7.18 7.08 5.50
C ILE A 88 8.13 7.64 6.57
N LYS A 89 7.68 8.69 7.28
CA LYS A 89 8.47 9.34 8.32
C LYS A 89 8.62 8.44 9.55
N ASN A 90 7.51 7.91 10.06
CA ASN A 90 7.46 7.08 11.26
C ASN A 90 7.24 5.62 10.83
N GLN A 91 8.32 4.85 10.77
CA GLN A 91 8.27 3.45 10.33
C GLN A 91 8.06 2.55 11.56
N THR A 92 7.06 1.67 11.53
CA THR A 92 6.93 0.59 12.52
C THR A 92 7.62 -0.67 12.01
N GLU A 93 8.02 -1.58 12.91
CA GLU A 93 8.64 -2.85 12.51
C GLU A 93 7.72 -3.63 11.56
N LYS A 94 6.39 -3.60 11.80
CA LYS A 94 5.40 -4.21 10.91
C LYS A 94 5.45 -3.62 9.50
N MET A 95 5.50 -2.29 9.34
CA MET A 95 5.64 -1.65 8.02
C MET A 95 6.94 -2.09 7.32
N CYS A 96 8.05 -2.13 8.05
CA CYS A 96 9.34 -2.54 7.50
C CYS A 96 9.31 -3.99 7.02
N ILE A 97 8.74 -4.91 7.82
CA ILE A 97 8.57 -6.33 7.46
C ILE A 97 7.70 -6.47 6.21
N GLU A 98 6.57 -5.78 6.14
CA GLU A 98 5.67 -5.84 4.97
C GLU A 98 6.34 -5.29 3.71
N ALA A 99 7.14 -4.21 3.84
CA ALA A 99 7.90 -3.65 2.72
C ALA A 99 8.98 -4.60 2.18
N VAL A 100 9.71 -5.30 3.06
CA VAL A 100 10.75 -6.26 2.63
C VAL A 100 10.14 -7.55 2.09
N LYS A 101 8.97 -7.95 2.58
CA LYS A 101 8.18 -9.06 2.02
C LYS A 101 7.71 -8.76 0.59
N GLU A 102 7.33 -7.51 0.29
CA GLU A 102 7.01 -7.11 -1.07
C GLU A 102 8.27 -7.12 -1.95
N ASN A 103 9.36 -6.50 -1.47
CA ASN A 103 10.62 -6.40 -2.19
C ASN A 103 11.79 -6.25 -1.22
N TYR A 104 12.69 -7.23 -1.19
CA TYR A 104 13.85 -7.26 -0.30
C TYR A 104 14.73 -6.01 -0.43
N LYS A 105 14.77 -5.38 -1.62
CA LYS A 105 15.52 -4.15 -1.85
C LYS A 105 14.99 -2.97 -1.04
N SER A 106 13.77 -3.07 -0.51
CA SER A 106 13.19 -2.08 0.40
C SER A 106 13.93 -2.01 1.74
N LEU A 107 14.73 -3.04 2.09
CA LEU A 107 15.59 -3.02 3.29
C LEU A 107 16.49 -1.78 3.33
N LYS A 108 16.93 -1.29 2.16
CA LYS A 108 17.77 -0.08 2.07
C LYS A 108 17.08 1.19 2.60
N TYR A 109 15.75 1.20 2.66
CA TYR A 109 14.93 2.32 3.12
C TYR A 109 14.47 2.19 4.58
N VAL A 110 14.80 1.07 5.24
CA VAL A 110 14.54 0.87 6.67
C VAL A 110 15.48 1.77 7.47
N LYS A 111 14.91 2.63 8.32
CA LYS A 111 15.67 3.56 9.19
C LYS A 111 16.30 2.81 10.35
N GLU A 112 15.50 2.04 11.08
CA GLU A 112 15.92 1.22 12.21
C GLU A 112 15.77 -0.25 11.84
N GLN A 113 16.89 -0.91 11.57
CA GLN A 113 16.90 -2.34 11.24
C GLN A 113 16.87 -3.18 12.51
N SER A 114 15.99 -4.18 12.54
CA SER A 114 16.04 -5.28 13.49
C SER A 114 16.56 -6.53 12.79
N GLU A 115 17.08 -7.48 13.57
CA GLU A 115 17.48 -8.79 13.06
C GLU A 115 16.34 -9.49 12.32
N ARG A 116 15.11 -9.35 12.84
CA ARG A 116 13.90 -9.89 12.22
C ARG A 116 13.64 -9.30 10.83
N ILE A 117 13.73 -7.98 10.68
CA ILE A 117 13.57 -7.32 9.37
C ILE A 117 14.65 -7.81 8.39
N CYS A 118 15.90 -7.88 8.84
CA CYS A 118 17.01 -8.28 7.97
C CYS A 118 16.91 -9.76 7.56
N LYS A 119 16.59 -10.65 8.49
CA LYS A 119 16.37 -12.08 8.22
C LYS A 119 15.21 -12.30 7.25
N GLU A 120 14.13 -11.53 7.35
CA GLU A 120 13.02 -11.59 6.39
C GLU A 120 13.48 -11.22 4.96
N ALA A 121 14.27 -10.15 4.81
CA ALA A 121 14.81 -9.75 3.50
C ALA A 121 15.81 -10.78 2.94
N LEU A 122 16.70 -11.31 3.78
CA LEU A 122 17.69 -12.34 3.41
C LEU A 122 17.03 -13.65 2.99
N LYS A 123 15.93 -14.04 3.65
CA LYS A 123 15.12 -15.20 3.27
C LYS A 123 14.54 -15.04 1.87
N GLN A 124 14.16 -13.83 1.47
CA GLN A 124 13.66 -13.58 0.12
C GLN A 124 14.80 -13.58 -0.92
N ASN A 125 15.95 -12.96 -0.61
CA ASN A 125 17.09 -12.93 -1.51
C ASN A 125 18.41 -12.67 -0.76
N HIS A 126 19.43 -13.50 -1.00
CA HIS A 126 20.77 -13.33 -0.40
C HIS A 126 21.42 -11.97 -0.73
N LYS A 127 21.09 -11.35 -1.88
CA LYS A 127 21.56 -10.01 -2.24
C LYS A 127 21.07 -8.92 -1.28
N ALA A 128 20.07 -9.21 -0.43
CA ALA A 128 19.68 -8.30 0.64
C ALA A 128 20.84 -7.99 1.60
N LYS A 129 21.87 -8.85 1.68
CA LYS A 129 23.09 -8.63 2.47
C LYS A 129 23.77 -7.29 2.15
N GLU A 130 23.67 -6.81 0.91
CA GLU A 130 24.19 -5.48 0.50
C GLU A 130 23.53 -4.30 1.24
N TYR A 131 22.35 -4.50 1.82
CA TYR A 131 21.57 -3.45 2.50
C TYR A 131 21.53 -3.61 4.03
N VAL A 132 22.14 -4.67 4.57
CA VAL A 132 22.22 -4.91 6.02
C VAL A 132 23.21 -3.93 6.65
N LYS A 133 22.79 -3.25 7.72
CA LYS A 133 23.59 -2.22 8.42
C LYS A 133 23.91 -2.58 9.87
N ILE A 134 23.40 -3.71 10.35
CA ILE A 134 23.59 -4.21 11.71
C ILE A 134 24.34 -5.53 11.68
N ALA A 135 24.97 -5.90 12.81
CA ALA A 135 25.44 -7.26 12.99
C ALA A 135 24.23 -8.21 13.08
N ILE A 136 24.31 -9.34 12.38
CA ILE A 136 23.33 -10.41 12.46
C ILE A 136 24.11 -11.64 12.89
N ASP A 137 23.69 -12.28 13.97
CA ASP A 137 24.32 -13.53 14.39
C ASP A 137 23.98 -14.60 13.34
N ASP A 138 25.03 -15.08 12.66
CA ASP A 138 24.99 -16.19 11.71
C ASP A 138 24.80 -17.50 12.50
N CYS A 139 23.65 -17.67 13.14
CA CYS A 139 23.14 -18.97 13.57
C CYS A 139 22.15 -19.47 12.52
N ILE A 140 22.67 -19.85 11.35
CA ILE A 140 22.03 -20.73 10.37
C ILE A 140 23.06 -21.76 9.93
#